data_AF-A0A7J4PE89-F1
#
_entry.id   AF-A0A7J4PE89-F1
#
_cell.length_a   1.000
_cell.length_b   1.000
_cell.length_c   1.000
_cell.angle_alpha   90.00
_cell.angle_beta   90.00
_cell.angle_gamma   90.00
#
_symmetry.space_group_name_H-M   'P 1'
#
loop_
_entity.id
_entity.type
_entity.pdbx_description
1 polymer ?
#
loop_
_entity_poly.entity_id
_entity_poly.type
_entity_poly.pdbx_seq_one_letter_code
_entity_poly.pdbx_strand_id
1 'polypeptide(L)' 'MMKTIQIRLPEEVLRQINREVKRGKYANRSDAIREYIRVGQLLEKITGLRKIIKKEGIKKEDLLSSDKIRKEVYEDLSE' A
#
# COMPACT_ATOMS: atom_id res chain seq x y z
N MET A 1 8.31 -12.03 15.55
CA MET A 1 8.99 -11.05 16.42
C MET A 1 9.40 -9.85 15.60
N MET A 2 9.13 -8.62 16.06
CA MET A 2 9.59 -7.40 15.38
C MET A 2 11.08 -7.16 15.66
N LYS A 3 11.83 -6.68 14.67
CA LYS A 3 13.24 -6.30 14.81
C LYS A 3 13.40 -4.79 14.68
N THR A 4 14.25 -4.21 15.52
CA THR A 4 14.63 -2.79 15.42
C THR A 4 15.70 -2.63 14.35
N ILE A 5 15.51 -1.65 13.47
CA ILE A 5 16.46 -1.29 12.43
C ILE A 5 16.70 0.23 12.45
N GLN A 6 17.88 0.65 11.98
CA GLN A 6 18.18 2.05 11.73
C GLN A 6 18.06 2.32 10.22
N ILE A 7 17.31 3.35 9.85
CA ILE A 7 17.13 3.77 8.46
C ILE A 7 17.54 5.23 8.28
N ARG A 8 17.93 5.59 7.05
CA ARG A 8 18.18 6.97 6.65
C ARG A 8 17.06 7.42 5.72
N LEU A 9 16.51 8.60 5.98
CA LEU A 9 15.45 9.20 5.18
C LEU A 9 15.84 10.65 4.85
N PRO A 10 15.38 11.19 3.70
CA PRO A 10 15.49 12.61 3.41
C PRO A 10 14.86 13.45 4.53
N GLU A 11 15.46 14.60 4.82
CA GLU A 11 15.02 15.45 5.92
C GLU A 11 13.55 15.89 5.75
N GLU A 12 13.13 16.17 4.52
CA GLU A 12 11.75 16.52 4.17
C GLU A 12 10.75 15.43 4.59
N VAL A 13 11.08 14.17 4.35
CA VAL A 13 10.27 13.02 4.72
C VAL A 13 10.19 12.89 6.25
N LEU A 14 11.32 13.07 6.94
CA LEU A 14 11.33 13.09 8.41
C LEU A 14 10.47 14.23 8.98
N ARG A 15 10.54 15.42 8.39
CA ARG A 15 9.69 16.56 8.77
C ARG A 15 8.20 16.25 8.58
N GLN A 16 7.83 15.58 7.49
CA GLN A 16 6.45 15.15 7.26
C GLN A 16 5.99 14.13 8.32
N ILE A 17 6.75 13.06 8.54
CA ILE A 17 6.43 12.04 9.55
C ILE A 17 6.26 12.68 10.93
N ASN A 18 7.17 13.58 11.31
CA ASN A 18 7.11 14.28 12.58
C ASN A 18 5.84 15.11 12.73
N ARG A 19 5.38 15.80 11.68
CA ARG A 19 4.14 16.57 11.72
C ARG A 19 2.92 15.69 11.94
N GLU A 20 2.86 14.52 11.33
CA GLU A 20 1.72 13.61 11.48
C GLU A 20 1.67 12.95 12.85
N VAL A 21 2.82 12.55 13.39
CA VAL A 21 2.91 12.05 14.78
C VAL A 21 2.50 13.16 15.75
N LYS A 22 3.00 14.39 15.59
CA LYS A 22 2.60 15.54 16.43
C LYS A 22 1.11 15.85 16.37
N ARG A 23 0.45 15.58 15.24
CA ARG A 23 -1.00 15.75 15.07
C ARG A 23 -1.81 14.58 15.67
N GLY A 24 -1.16 13.56 16.22
CA GLY A 24 -1.82 12.39 16.77
C GLY A 24 -2.33 11.39 15.72
N LYS A 25 -1.97 11.56 14.44
CA LYS A 25 -2.37 10.62 13.37
C LYS A 25 -1.73 9.24 13.55
N TYR A 26 -0.52 9.21 14.11
CA TYR A 26 0.22 7.98 14.43
C TYR A 26 0.80 8.09 15.84
N ALA A 27 0.80 6.98 16.60
CA ALA A 27 1.30 6.98 17.97
C ALA A 27 2.81 7.22 18.05
N ASN A 28 3.57 6.78 17.04
CA ASN A 28 5.00 7.02 16.93
C ASN A 28 5.47 7.02 15.46
N ARG A 29 6.75 7.34 15.24
CA ARG A 29 7.36 7.39 13.89
C ARG A 29 7.36 6.02 13.21
N SER A 30 7.60 4.94 13.96
CA SER A 30 7.63 3.58 13.41
C SER A 30 6.26 3.15 12.88
N ASP A 31 5.17 3.56 13.54
CA ASP A 31 3.81 3.31 13.07
C ASP A 31 3.53 4.05 11.76
N ALA A 32 3.92 5.32 11.69
CA ALA A 32 3.80 6.11 10.46
C ALA A 32 4.59 5.47 9.31
N ILE A 33 5.85 5.07 9.55
CA ILE A 33 6.70 4.43 8.54
C ILE A 33 6.11 3.10 8.07
N ARG A 34 5.59 2.27 8.99
CA ARG A 34 4.93 1.00 8.64
C ARG A 34 3.70 1.23 7.76
N GLU A 35 2.89 2.22 8.08
CA GLU A 35 1.72 2.55 7.27
C GLU A 35 2.11 3.05 5.87
N TYR A 36 3.15 3.89 5.78
CA TYR A 36 3.66 4.33 4.47
C TYR A 36 4.17 3.17 3.62
N ILE A 37 4.88 2.20 4.22
CA ILE A 37 5.33 0.99 3.52
C ILE A 37 4.11 0.17 3.06
N ARG A 38 3.11 -0.03 3.93
CA ARG A 38 1.89 -0.78 3.59
C ARG A 38 1.14 -0.15 2.42
N VAL A 39 0.98 1.18 2.42
CA VAL A 39 0.35 1.92 1.33
C VAL A 39 1.18 1.84 0.05
N GLY A 40 2.51 1.93 0.14
CA GLY A 40 3.41 1.74 -0.99
C GLY A 40 3.24 0.38 -1.66
N GLN A 41 3.22 -0.70 -0.86
CA GLN A 41 2.98 -2.06 -1.36
C GLN A 41 1.61 -2.21 -2.02
N LEU A 42 0.57 -1.59 -1.46
CA LEU A 42 -0.76 -1.59 -2.07
C LEU A 42 -0.76 -0.90 -3.45
N LEU A 43 -0.08 0.25 -3.57
CA LEU A 43 0.03 0.97 -4.84
C LEU A 43 0.81 0.17 -5.89
N GLU A 44 1.85 -0.57 -5.49
CA GLU A 44 2.56 -1.49 -6.37
C GLU A 44 1.65 -2.62 -6.87
N LYS A 45 0.89 -3.27 -5.97
CA LYS A 45 -0.10 -4.29 -6.34
C LYS A 45 -1.14 -3.75 -7.33
N ILE A 46 -1.70 -2.56 -7.07
CA ILE A 46 -2.66 -1.90 -7.97
C ILE A 46 -2.03 -1.61 -9.34
N THR A 47 -0.77 -1.18 -9.36
CA THR A 47 -0.05 -0.92 -10.61
C THR A 47 0.19 -2.21 -11.39
N GLY A 48 0.50 -3.32 -10.71
CA GLY A 48 0.58 -4.65 -11.30
C GLY A 48 -0.74 -5.09 -11.92
N LEU A 49 -1.84 -4.96 -11.18
CA LEU A 49 -3.18 -5.29 -11.65
C LEU A 49 -3.57 -4.48 -12.89
N ARG A 50 -3.28 -3.17 -12.91
CA ARG A 50 -3.51 -2.32 -14.09
C ARG A 50 -2.76 -2.79 -15.33
N LYS A 51 -1.52 -3.27 -15.17
CA LYS A 51 -0.73 -3.81 -16.30
C LYS A 51 -1.37 -5.08 -16.85
N ILE A 52 -1.86 -5.97 -15.99
CA ILE A 52 -2.55 -7.20 -16.39
C ILE A 52 -3.85 -6.88 -17.12
N ILE A 53 -4.71 -6.01 -16.55
CA ILE A 53 -5.95 -5.56 -17.18
C ILE A 53 -5.69 -5.00 -18.58
N LYS A 54 -4.65 -4.16 -18.72
CA LYS A 54 -4.29 -3.58 -20.02
C LYS A 54 -3.77 -4.64 -21.01
N LYS A 55 -2.98 -5.61 -20.54
CA LYS A 55 -2.40 -6.67 -21.38
C LYS A 55 -3.49 -7.63 -21.90
N GLU A 56 -4.40 -8.03 -21.03
CA GLU A 56 -5.45 -9.00 -21.33
C GLU A 56 -6.68 -8.34 -21.98
N GLY A 57 -6.66 -7.01 -22.21
CA GLY A 57 -7.75 -6.28 -22.85
C GLY A 57 -9.05 -6.27 -22.05
N ILE A 58 -8.97 -6.53 -20.74
CA ILE A 58 -10.12 -6.67 -19.85
C ILE A 58 -10.82 -5.31 -19.73
N LYS A 59 -12.12 -5.26 -20.06
CA LYS A 59 -12.91 -4.03 -19.93
C LYS A 59 -13.38 -3.85 -18.49
N LYS A 60 -13.80 -2.64 -18.16
CA LYS A 60 -14.26 -2.29 -16.82
C LYS A 60 -15.50 -3.09 -16.42
N GLU A 61 -16.34 -3.44 -17.39
CA GLU A 61 -17.54 -4.24 -17.21
C GLU A 61 -17.21 -5.70 -16.86
N ASP A 62 -16.11 -6.23 -17.39
CA ASP A 62 -15.63 -7.60 -17.15
C ASP A 62 -15.04 -7.76 -15.73
N LEU A 63 -14.40 -6.70 -15.22
CA LEU A 63 -13.88 -6.65 -13.83
C LEU A 63 -15.00 -6.65 -12.78
N LEU A 64 -16.13 -6.01 -13.10
CA LEU A 64 -17.25 -5.87 -12.17
C LEU A 64 -18.20 -7.08 -12.18
N SER A 65 -18.16 -7.88 -13.24
CA SER A 65 -19.04 -9.05 -13.46
C SER A 65 -18.39 -10.40 -13.13
N SER A 66 -17.07 -10.46 -12.93
CA SER A 66 -16.36 -11.70 -12.63
C SER A 66 -16.14 -11.92 -11.13
N ASP A 67 -16.93 -12.82 -10.53
CA ASP A 67 -16.75 -13.28 -9.15
C ASP A 67 -15.39 -13.97 -8.92
N LYS A 68 -14.79 -14.55 -9.97
CA LYS A 68 -13.45 -15.14 -9.92
C LYS A 68 -12.35 -14.08 -9.72
N ILE A 69 -12.42 -12.97 -10.47
CA ILE A 69 -11.43 -11.89 -10.33
C ILE A 69 -11.57 -11.20 -8.99
N ARG A 70 -12.82 -11.03 -8.49
CA ARG A 70 -13.03 -10.53 -7.12
C ARG A 70 -12.37 -11.42 -6.07
N LYS A 71 -12.51 -12.75 -6.17
CA LYS A 71 -11.87 -13.66 -5.22
C LYS A 71 -10.35 -13.56 -5.23
N GLU A 72 -9.72 -13.65 -6.40
CA GLU A 72 -8.24 -13.56 -6.50
C GLU A 72 -7.70 -12.22 -5.98
N VAL A 73 -8.36 -11.10 -6.29
CA VAL A 73 -7.91 -9.76 -5.85
C VAL A 73 -8.15 -9.55 -4.35
N TYR A 74 -9.23 -10.09 -3.77
CA TYR A 74 -9.52 -9.94 -2.35
C TYR A 74 -8.75 -10.92 -1.46
N GLU A 75 -8.46 -12.14 -1.91
CA GLU A 75 -7.65 -13.11 -1.17
C GLU A 75 -6.22 -12.59 -0.99
N ASP A 76 -5.62 -11.98 -2.03
CA ASP A 76 -4.28 -11.35 -2.00
C ASP A 76 -4.17 -10.09 -1.11
N LEU A 77 -5.30 -9.52 -0.68
CA LEU A 77 -5.37 -8.37 0.24
C LEU A 77 -5.64 -8.79 1.69
N SER A 78 -5.94 -10.08 1.92
CA SER A 78 -6.27 -10.65 3.23
C SER A 78 -5.12 -11.41 3.91
N GLU A 79 -4.00 -11.61 3.21
CA GLU A 79 -2.69 -11.98 3.77
C GLU A 79 -1.78 -10.76 3.99
#